data_AF-A0A5U2EZL1-F1
#
_entry.id   AF-A0A5U2EZL1-F1
#
_cell.length_a   1.000
_cell.length_b   1.000
_cell.length_c   1.000
_cell.angle_alpha   90.00
_cell.angle_beta   90.00
_cell.angle_gamma   90.00
#
_symmetry.space_group_name_H-M   'P 1'
#
loop_
_entity.id
_entity.type
_entity.pdbx_description
1 polymer ?
#
loop_
_entity_poly.entity_id
_entity_poly.type
_entity_poly.pdbx_seq_one_letter_code
_entity_poly.pdbx_strand_id
1 'polypeptide(L)'
;MRRYLLLSLLLLPLFASPQQTRIEEQAITHTQAQQWGLTDSEWQRYQQLRQGERGIWSPGLDPLTTLGVEANSGAERQRYAELLARKEHQRVEKELAFQRAYDQAWKRLYPTLTPIRSVVQPRLALFVSEKCPACETLAQKLINDDRPLDIWLVNSRNDDAGLQRWAQRQHIDMRKVERGQITLNHDNGRWQRLGGGKLPLLLEQQGEQWYPISAP
;
A
#
# COMPACT_ATOMS: atom_id res chain seq x y z
N MET A 1 -82.59 -32.86 19.81
CA MET A 1 -82.20 -31.44 19.67
C MET A 1 -80.70 -31.31 19.84
N ARG A 2 -79.99 -30.86 18.80
CA ARG A 2 -78.81 -29.96 18.82
C ARG A 2 -78.15 -30.00 17.45
N ARG A 3 -78.58 -29.08 16.58
CA ARG A 3 -77.88 -28.74 15.34
C ARG A 3 -76.72 -27.82 15.72
N TYR A 4 -75.49 -28.26 15.51
CA TYR A 4 -74.33 -27.37 15.57
C TYR A 4 -74.02 -26.91 14.15
N LEU A 5 -74.31 -25.64 13.86
CA LEU A 5 -73.80 -24.96 12.66
C LEU A 5 -72.31 -24.66 12.88
N LEU A 6 -71.44 -25.34 12.14
CA LEU A 6 -70.04 -24.95 12.00
C LEU A 6 -69.97 -23.79 10.99
N LEU A 7 -69.78 -22.58 11.51
CA LEU A 7 -69.49 -21.38 10.72
C LEU A 7 -68.01 -21.45 10.31
N SER A 8 -67.74 -21.83 9.06
CA SER A 8 -66.41 -21.77 8.47
C SER A 8 -66.05 -20.31 8.14
N LEU A 9 -65.25 -19.66 9.00
CA LEU A 9 -64.58 -18.40 8.66
C LEU A 9 -63.52 -18.69 7.58
N LEU A 10 -63.82 -18.34 6.34
CA LEU A 10 -62.82 -18.18 5.29
C LEU A 10 -61.98 -16.94 5.61
N LEU A 11 -60.77 -17.13 6.16
CA LEU A 11 -59.74 -16.10 6.11
C LEU A 11 -59.35 -15.91 4.64
N LEU A 12 -59.92 -14.89 3.99
CA LEU A 12 -59.44 -14.41 2.70
C LEU A 12 -58.01 -13.88 2.88
N PRO A 13 -57.01 -14.36 2.13
CA PRO A 13 -55.68 -13.77 2.16
C PRO A 13 -55.79 -12.32 1.70
N LEU A 14 -55.19 -11.40 2.48
CA LEU A 14 -54.98 -10.01 2.06
C LEU A 14 -54.08 -10.01 0.83
N PHE A 15 -54.67 -10.04 -0.37
CA PHE A 15 -53.95 -9.74 -1.59
C PHE A 15 -53.57 -8.26 -1.54
N ALA A 16 -52.27 -7.98 -1.42
CA ALA A 16 -51.76 -6.63 -1.53
C ALA A 16 -52.17 -6.05 -2.90
N SER A 17 -52.77 -4.85 -2.88
CA SER A 17 -53.22 -4.19 -4.11
C SER A 17 -52.03 -3.88 -5.02
N PRO A 18 -52.16 -3.97 -6.36
CA PRO A 18 -51.08 -3.65 -7.30
C PRO A 18 -50.57 -2.20 -7.20
N GLN A 19 -51.32 -1.32 -6.53
CA GLN A 19 -50.88 0.03 -6.17
C GLN A 19 -49.93 0.04 -4.96
N GLN A 20 -50.17 -0.82 -3.97
CA GLN A 20 -49.34 -0.93 -2.78
C GLN A 20 -47.98 -1.58 -3.10
N THR A 21 -47.98 -2.62 -3.94
CA THR A 21 -46.75 -3.25 -4.43
C THR A 21 -45.87 -2.26 -5.22
N ARG A 22 -46.48 -1.41 -6.06
CA ARG A 22 -45.75 -0.37 -6.81
C ARG A 22 -45.10 0.69 -5.91
N ILE A 23 -45.79 1.11 -4.84
CA ILE A 23 -45.27 2.09 -3.89
C ILE A 23 -44.06 1.52 -3.14
N GLU A 24 -44.14 0.26 -2.71
CA GLU A 24 -43.03 -0.43 -2.02
C GLU A 24 -41.81 -0.60 -2.94
N GLU A 25 -42.02 -1.03 -4.18
CA GLU A 25 -40.95 -1.19 -5.18
C GLU A 25 -40.26 0.14 -5.53
N GLN A 26 -41.03 1.22 -5.64
CA GLN A 26 -40.50 2.57 -5.83
C GLN A 26 -39.68 3.05 -4.63
N ALA A 27 -40.15 2.79 -3.40
CA ALA A 27 -39.41 3.16 -2.19
C ALA A 27 -38.08 2.39 -2.05
N ILE A 28 -38.07 1.10 -2.39
CA ILE A 28 -36.85 0.28 -2.42
C ILE A 28 -35.88 0.82 -3.48
N THR A 29 -36.37 1.08 -4.69
CA THR A 29 -35.58 1.64 -5.80
C THR A 29 -34.94 2.97 -5.40
N HIS A 30 -35.72 3.86 -4.79
CA HIS A 30 -35.24 5.15 -4.31
C HIS A 30 -34.12 4.99 -3.28
N THR A 31 -34.31 4.11 -2.31
CA THR A 31 -33.33 3.84 -1.25
C THR A 31 -32.02 3.30 -1.85
N GLN A 32 -32.11 2.39 -2.82
CA GLN A 32 -30.93 1.83 -3.50
C GLN A 32 -30.20 2.89 -4.32
N ALA A 33 -30.92 3.70 -5.11
CA ALA A 33 -30.31 4.78 -5.89
C ALA A 33 -29.53 5.75 -5.00
N GLN A 34 -30.14 6.19 -3.90
CA GLN A 34 -29.52 7.11 -2.94
C GLN A 34 -28.25 6.55 -2.31
N GLN A 35 -28.22 5.24 -1.97
CA GLN A 35 -27.01 4.60 -1.44
C GLN A 35 -25.81 4.75 -2.37
N TRP A 36 -26.04 4.78 -3.69
CA TRP A 36 -25.01 4.94 -4.71
C TRP A 36 -24.80 6.39 -5.18
N GLY A 37 -25.57 7.36 -4.63
CA GLY A 37 -25.53 8.75 -5.09
C GLY A 37 -26.12 8.93 -6.50
N LEU A 38 -27.00 8.02 -6.90
CA LEU A 38 -27.68 7.98 -8.19
C LEU A 38 -29.11 8.53 -8.07
N THR A 39 -29.66 8.98 -9.19
CA THR A 39 -31.10 9.21 -9.32
C THR A 39 -31.85 7.90 -9.53
N ASP A 40 -33.16 7.91 -9.32
CA ASP A 40 -34.03 6.74 -9.58
C ASP A 40 -33.95 6.29 -11.04
N SER A 41 -33.83 7.23 -11.99
CA SER A 41 -33.67 6.92 -13.42
C SER A 41 -32.32 6.28 -13.75
N GLU A 42 -31.24 6.70 -13.09
CA GLU A 42 -29.91 6.11 -13.25
C GLU A 42 -29.87 4.69 -12.68
N TRP A 43 -30.56 4.47 -11.55
CA TRP A 43 -30.72 3.13 -10.99
C TRP A 43 -31.48 2.19 -11.93
N GLN A 44 -32.58 2.65 -12.51
CA GLN A 44 -33.34 1.89 -13.51
C GLN A 44 -32.48 1.56 -14.73
N ARG A 45 -31.69 2.52 -15.23
CA ARG A 45 -30.75 2.27 -16.33
C ARG A 45 -29.71 1.20 -15.96
N TYR A 46 -29.14 1.27 -14.76
CA TYR A 46 -28.23 0.25 -14.25
C TYR A 46 -28.88 -1.15 -14.22
N GLN A 47 -30.12 -1.25 -13.72
CA GLN A 47 -30.86 -2.51 -13.69
C GLN A 47 -31.09 -3.10 -15.10
N GLN A 48 -31.40 -2.25 -16.08
CA GLN A 48 -31.55 -2.67 -17.48
C GLN A 48 -30.23 -3.14 -18.10
N LEU A 49 -29.15 -2.38 -17.92
CA LEU A 49 -27.82 -2.74 -18.44
C LEU A 49 -27.35 -4.10 -17.91
N ARG A 50 -27.64 -4.39 -16.64
CA ARG A 50 -27.36 -5.69 -16.01
C ARG A 50 -28.12 -6.87 -16.61
N GLN A 51 -29.22 -6.64 -17.32
CA GLN A 51 -29.97 -7.68 -18.02
C GLN A 51 -29.45 -7.94 -19.45
N GLY A 52 -28.56 -7.08 -19.96
CA GLY A 52 -27.98 -7.18 -21.30
C GLY A 52 -26.54 -7.72 -21.32
N GLU A 53 -25.82 -7.43 -22.40
CA GLU A 53 -24.43 -7.89 -22.65
C GLU A 53 -23.48 -7.54 -21.49
N ARG A 54 -23.64 -6.36 -20.87
CA ARG A 54 -22.85 -5.93 -19.72
C ARG A 54 -22.97 -6.89 -18.53
N GLY A 55 -24.18 -7.40 -18.27
CA GLY A 55 -24.41 -8.39 -17.23
C GLY A 55 -23.77 -9.76 -17.53
N ILE A 56 -23.59 -10.09 -18.81
CA ILE A 56 -22.91 -11.31 -19.26
C ILE A 56 -21.39 -11.16 -19.14
N TRP A 57 -20.84 -10.03 -19.60
CA TRP A 57 -19.39 -9.79 -19.59
C TRP A 57 -18.84 -9.53 -18.19
N SER A 58 -19.61 -8.88 -17.32
CA SER A 58 -19.16 -8.51 -15.98
C SER A 58 -20.25 -8.74 -14.93
N PRO A 59 -20.57 -10.02 -14.62
CA PRO A 59 -21.57 -10.34 -13.61
C PRO A 59 -21.22 -9.72 -12.25
N GLY A 60 -22.19 -9.04 -11.62
CA GLY A 60 -22.02 -8.47 -10.28
C GLY A 60 -21.20 -7.17 -10.20
N LEU A 61 -20.86 -6.56 -11.35
CA LEU A 61 -20.20 -5.27 -11.38
C LEU A 61 -21.05 -4.19 -10.68
N ASP A 62 -20.41 -3.31 -9.93
CA ASP A 62 -21.11 -2.29 -9.16
C ASP A 62 -21.83 -1.27 -10.06
N PRO A 63 -22.87 -0.58 -9.56
CA PRO A 63 -23.66 0.36 -10.35
C PRO A 63 -22.86 1.51 -10.95
N LEU A 64 -21.88 2.07 -10.24
CA LEU A 64 -21.14 3.25 -10.70
C LEU A 64 -20.14 2.86 -11.79
N THR A 65 -19.46 1.72 -11.65
CA THR A 65 -18.60 1.21 -12.73
C THR A 65 -19.43 0.79 -13.95
N THR A 66 -20.58 0.14 -13.73
CA THR A 66 -21.49 -0.25 -14.82
C THR A 66 -21.94 0.97 -15.62
N LEU A 67 -22.45 2.01 -14.96
CA LEU A 67 -22.91 3.23 -15.61
C LEU A 67 -21.75 4.05 -16.22
N GLY A 68 -20.56 4.04 -15.59
CA GLY A 68 -19.37 4.72 -16.09
C GLY A 68 -18.83 4.12 -17.40
N VAL A 69 -18.74 2.80 -17.47
CA VAL A 69 -18.29 2.09 -18.69
C VAL A 69 -19.31 2.26 -19.82
N GLU A 70 -20.61 2.20 -19.51
CA GLU A 70 -21.72 2.34 -20.47
C GLU A 70 -22.18 3.80 -20.66
N ALA A 71 -21.38 4.78 -20.23
CA ALA A 71 -21.72 6.21 -20.30
C ALA A 71 -21.74 6.71 -21.75
N ASN A 72 -22.75 7.51 -22.09
CA ASN A 72 -22.97 8.05 -23.45
C ASN A 72 -22.13 9.30 -23.74
N SER A 73 -21.47 9.86 -22.72
CA SER A 73 -20.64 11.06 -22.86
C SER A 73 -19.46 11.06 -21.88
N GLY A 74 -18.44 11.86 -22.19
CA GLY A 74 -17.30 12.06 -21.29
C GLY A 74 -17.72 12.69 -19.95
N ALA A 75 -18.69 13.61 -19.95
CA ALA A 75 -19.19 14.25 -18.73
C ALA A 75 -19.93 13.25 -17.82
N GLU A 76 -20.77 12.40 -18.40
CA GLU A 76 -21.46 11.34 -17.68
C GLU A 76 -20.44 10.36 -17.07
N ARG A 77 -19.46 9.91 -17.87
CA ARG A 77 -18.39 9.02 -17.42
C ARG A 77 -17.60 9.62 -16.26
N GLN A 78 -17.23 10.90 -16.36
CA GLN A 78 -16.49 11.60 -15.33
C GLN A 78 -17.27 11.69 -14.02
N ARG A 79 -18.58 12.01 -14.08
CA ARG A 79 -19.42 12.07 -12.87
C ARG A 79 -19.48 10.72 -12.15
N TYR A 80 -19.69 9.62 -12.87
CA TYR A 80 -19.74 8.30 -12.23
C TYR A 80 -18.37 7.88 -11.68
N ALA A 81 -17.27 8.19 -12.39
CA ALA A 81 -15.92 7.94 -11.90
C ALA A 81 -15.63 8.67 -10.58
N GLU A 82 -16.05 9.94 -10.46
CA GLU A 82 -15.90 10.71 -9.22
C GLU A 82 -16.77 10.18 -8.07
N LEU A 83 -17.99 9.75 -8.36
CA LEU A 83 -18.85 9.09 -7.37
C LEU A 83 -18.19 7.80 -6.85
N LEU A 84 -17.62 6.99 -7.77
CA LEU A 84 -16.94 5.75 -7.41
C LEU A 84 -15.69 6.02 -6.58
N ALA A 85 -14.87 7.00 -6.97
CA ALA A 85 -13.66 7.37 -6.23
C ALA A 85 -13.99 7.77 -4.78
N ARG A 86 -15.06 8.55 -4.56
CA ARG A 86 -15.52 8.92 -3.20
C ARG A 86 -16.00 7.70 -2.40
N LYS A 87 -16.74 6.79 -3.03
CA LYS A 87 -17.23 5.54 -2.43
C LYS A 87 -16.08 4.61 -2.03
N GLU A 88 -15.12 4.41 -2.93
CA GLU A 88 -13.95 3.57 -2.69
C GLU A 88 -13.05 4.17 -1.60
N HIS A 89 -12.88 5.49 -1.58
CA HIS A 89 -12.18 6.15 -0.47
C HIS A 89 -12.86 5.85 0.88
N GLN A 90 -14.19 5.98 0.98
CA GLN A 90 -14.93 5.62 2.20
C GLN A 90 -14.82 4.14 2.57
N ARG A 91 -14.74 3.25 1.57
CA ARG A 91 -14.56 1.80 1.77
C ARG A 91 -13.19 1.52 2.38
N VAL A 92 -12.14 2.07 1.77
CA VAL A 92 -10.74 1.94 2.22
C VAL A 92 -10.55 2.50 3.63
N GLU A 93 -11.15 3.64 3.96
CA GLU A 93 -11.08 4.19 5.33
C GLU A 93 -11.66 3.22 6.38
N LYS A 94 -12.78 2.56 6.07
CA LYS A 94 -13.38 1.55 6.97
C LYS A 94 -12.50 0.31 7.08
N GLU A 95 -11.97 -0.17 5.96
CA GLU A 95 -11.06 -1.32 5.93
C GLU A 95 -9.78 -1.03 6.72
N LEU A 96 -9.21 0.17 6.58
CA LEU A 96 -8.02 0.60 7.32
C LEU A 96 -8.31 0.75 8.82
N ALA A 97 -9.45 1.32 9.19
CA ALA A 97 -9.87 1.40 10.58
C ALA A 97 -10.00 0.00 11.20
N PHE A 98 -10.58 -0.95 10.46
CA PHE A 98 -10.68 -2.35 10.89
C PHE A 98 -9.30 -3.02 10.97
N GLN A 99 -8.42 -2.83 9.99
CA GLN A 99 -7.07 -3.39 9.99
C GLN A 99 -6.29 -2.97 11.23
N ARG A 100 -6.36 -1.69 11.62
CA ARG A 100 -5.72 -1.19 12.84
C ARG A 100 -6.26 -1.90 14.10
N ALA A 101 -7.57 -2.09 14.18
CA ALA A 101 -8.19 -2.82 15.29
C ALA A 101 -7.77 -4.29 15.31
N TYR A 102 -7.70 -4.92 14.14
CA TYR A 102 -7.21 -6.29 13.96
C TYR A 102 -5.75 -6.43 14.41
N ASP A 103 -4.86 -5.52 14.00
CA ASP A 103 -3.44 -5.54 14.39
C ASP A 103 -3.27 -5.42 15.91
N GLN A 104 -4.06 -4.57 16.56
CA GLN A 104 -4.09 -4.45 18.02
C GLN A 104 -4.60 -5.73 18.68
N ALA A 105 -5.66 -6.32 18.14
CA ALA A 105 -6.19 -7.59 18.62
C ALA A 105 -5.16 -8.71 18.48
N TRP A 106 -4.44 -8.77 17.36
CA TRP A 106 -3.39 -9.75 17.11
C TRP A 106 -2.29 -9.68 18.17
N LYS A 107 -1.76 -8.48 18.44
CA LYS A 107 -0.72 -8.28 19.48
C LYS A 107 -1.18 -8.74 20.86
N ARG A 108 -2.44 -8.48 21.20
CA ARG A 108 -3.03 -8.86 22.50
C ARG A 108 -3.27 -10.36 22.62
N LEU A 109 -3.74 -11.00 21.54
CA LEU A 109 -4.11 -12.42 21.55
C LEU A 109 -2.91 -13.34 21.33
N TYR A 110 -1.88 -12.88 20.63
CA TYR A 110 -0.71 -13.68 20.26
C TYR A 110 0.63 -12.99 20.59
N PRO A 111 0.88 -12.62 21.86
CA PRO A 111 2.06 -11.84 22.25
C PRO A 111 3.39 -12.60 22.09
N THR A 112 3.36 -13.94 22.05
CA THR A 112 4.55 -14.81 21.94
C THR A 112 4.89 -15.19 20.50
N LEU A 113 4.00 -14.95 19.55
CA LEU A 113 4.28 -15.18 18.14
C LEU A 113 5.12 -14.02 17.61
N THR A 114 6.35 -14.32 17.22
CA THR A 114 7.22 -13.32 16.60
C THR A 114 6.73 -13.09 15.18
N PRO A 115 6.34 -11.86 14.80
CA PRO A 115 6.06 -11.57 13.40
C PRO A 115 7.30 -11.91 12.56
N ILE A 116 7.11 -12.39 11.34
CA ILE A 116 8.21 -12.54 10.38
C ILE A 116 8.75 -11.13 10.13
N ARG A 117 9.77 -10.72 10.88
CA ARG A 117 10.58 -9.56 10.53
C ARG A 117 11.37 -9.97 9.31
N SER A 118 11.30 -9.20 8.22
CA SER A 118 12.40 -9.23 7.27
C SER A 118 13.65 -8.93 8.10
N VAL A 119 14.59 -9.87 8.14
CA VAL A 119 15.91 -9.62 8.72
C VAL A 119 16.60 -8.67 7.75
N VAL A 120 16.22 -7.39 7.79
CA VAL A 120 16.97 -6.33 7.13
C VAL A 120 18.25 -6.23 7.93
N GLN A 121 19.32 -6.80 7.41
CA GLN A 121 20.64 -6.65 8.02
C GLN A 121 20.92 -5.15 8.13
N PRO A 122 21.33 -4.66 9.31
CA PRO A 122 21.56 -3.24 9.49
C PRO A 122 22.63 -2.76 8.50
N ARG A 123 22.40 -1.61 7.89
CA ARG A 123 23.29 -1.04 6.88
C ARG A 123 24.55 -0.49 7.56
N LEU A 124 25.71 -0.69 6.94
CA LEU A 124 26.98 -0.16 7.41
C LEU A 124 27.33 1.13 6.67
N ALA A 125 28.00 2.06 7.34
CA ALA A 125 28.61 3.23 6.71
C ALA A 125 30.11 3.25 7.03
N LEU A 126 30.94 3.23 5.99
CA LEU A 126 32.38 3.22 6.09
C LEU A 126 32.95 4.54 5.54
N PHE A 127 33.61 5.31 6.39
CA PHE A 127 34.36 6.49 5.98
C PHE A 127 35.82 6.12 5.74
N VAL A 128 36.34 6.53 4.60
CA VAL A 128 37.69 6.19 4.11
C VAL A 128 38.36 7.40 3.49
N SER A 129 39.69 7.37 3.37
CA SER A 129 40.45 8.31 2.56
C SER A 129 41.29 7.56 1.53
N GLU A 130 41.70 8.23 0.44
CA GLU A 130 42.39 7.57 -0.68
C GLU A 130 43.77 6.99 -0.31
N LYS A 131 44.46 7.58 0.67
CA LYS A 131 45.81 7.19 1.09
C LYS A 131 45.77 6.58 2.48
N CYS A 132 45.04 5.48 2.62
CA CYS A 132 44.79 4.84 3.90
C CYS A 132 44.79 3.30 3.76
N PRO A 133 45.93 2.62 3.97
CA PRO A 133 46.01 1.16 3.84
C PRO A 133 45.04 0.40 4.76
N ALA A 134 44.81 0.91 5.97
CA ALA A 134 43.82 0.36 6.90
C ALA A 134 42.38 0.46 6.34
N CYS A 135 42.08 1.55 5.63
CA CYS A 135 40.79 1.74 4.98
C CYS A 135 40.58 0.75 3.83
N GLU A 136 41.61 0.53 3.01
CA GLU A 136 41.56 -0.44 1.91
C GLU A 136 41.34 -1.87 2.43
N THR A 137 42.05 -2.24 3.51
CA THR A 137 41.91 -3.57 4.13
C THR A 137 40.49 -3.79 4.65
N LEU A 138 39.94 -2.83 5.39
CA LEU A 138 38.57 -2.94 5.93
C LEU A 138 37.51 -2.88 4.83
N ALA A 139 37.68 -2.01 3.83
CA ALA A 139 36.76 -1.93 2.70
C ALA A 139 36.65 -3.26 1.97
N GLN A 140 37.77 -3.92 1.65
CA GLN A 140 37.77 -5.25 1.04
C GLN A 140 36.99 -6.28 1.84
N LYS A 141 37.20 -6.32 3.17
CA LYS A 141 36.47 -7.24 4.05
C LYS A 141 34.96 -7.00 3.96
N LEU A 142 34.51 -5.75 4.06
CA LEU A 142 33.09 -5.40 4.06
C LEU A 142 32.41 -5.54 2.68
N ILE A 143 33.14 -5.28 1.59
CA ILE A 143 32.64 -5.48 0.22
C ILE A 143 32.30 -6.96 -0.03
N ASN A 144 33.03 -7.88 0.62
CA ASN A 144 32.86 -9.33 0.50
C ASN A 144 31.84 -9.93 1.48
N ASP A 145 31.46 -9.22 2.53
CA ASP A 145 30.50 -9.67 3.56
C ASP A 145 29.03 -9.64 3.08
N ASP A 146 28.80 -9.14 1.86
CA ASP A 146 27.49 -9.03 1.21
C ASP A 146 26.39 -8.26 1.99
N ARG A 147 26.77 -7.55 3.05
CA ARG A 147 25.92 -6.60 3.77
C ARG A 147 25.70 -5.31 2.99
N PRO A 148 24.55 -4.63 3.17
CA PRO A 148 24.36 -3.28 2.67
C PRO A 148 25.41 -2.32 3.25
N LEU A 149 26.11 -1.59 2.38
CA LEU A 149 27.29 -0.78 2.74
C LEU A 149 27.27 0.58 2.03
N ASP A 150 27.43 1.66 2.77
CA ASP A 150 27.66 3.00 2.25
C ASP A 150 29.12 3.39 2.44
N ILE A 151 29.83 3.63 1.35
CA ILE A 151 31.22 4.06 1.40
C ILE A 151 31.27 5.57 1.17
N TRP A 152 31.92 6.28 2.09
CA TRP A 152 32.06 7.73 2.09
C TRP A 152 33.55 8.10 1.95
N LEU A 153 33.92 8.66 0.81
CA LEU A 153 35.28 9.13 0.58
C LEU A 153 35.48 10.53 1.17
N VAL A 154 36.26 10.58 2.24
CA VAL A 154 36.57 11.77 3.03
C VAL A 154 37.48 12.72 2.26
N ASN A 155 37.14 14.01 2.29
CA ASN A 155 37.89 15.08 1.60
C ASN A 155 38.06 14.81 0.10
N SER A 156 37.10 14.13 -0.51
CA SER A 156 37.09 13.81 -1.95
C SER A 156 36.88 15.02 -2.86
N ARG A 157 36.51 16.19 -2.32
CA ARG A 157 36.30 17.45 -3.07
C ARG A 157 35.32 17.31 -4.25
N ASN A 158 34.33 16.42 -4.14
CA ASN A 158 33.41 16.06 -5.23
C ASN A 158 34.13 15.62 -6.52
N ASP A 159 35.31 15.00 -6.40
CA ASP A 159 36.02 14.38 -7.52
C ASP A 159 35.42 12.99 -7.82
N ASP A 160 34.39 12.95 -8.65
CA ASP A 160 33.75 11.70 -9.10
C ASP A 160 34.75 10.75 -9.74
N ALA A 161 35.70 11.27 -10.52
CA ALA A 161 36.71 10.46 -11.18
C ALA A 161 37.66 9.81 -10.15
N GLY A 162 37.99 10.54 -9.07
CA GLY A 162 38.72 10.01 -7.91
C GLY A 162 37.97 8.90 -7.21
N LEU A 163 36.68 9.11 -6.94
CA LEU A 163 35.79 8.11 -6.32
C LEU A 163 35.68 6.84 -7.17
N GLN A 164 35.53 6.99 -8.50
CA GLN A 164 35.52 5.87 -9.44
C GLN A 164 36.84 5.11 -9.48
N ARG A 165 37.98 5.82 -9.55
CA ARG A 165 39.31 5.18 -9.49
C ARG A 165 39.52 4.43 -8.19
N TRP A 166 39.07 5.00 -7.06
CA TRP A 166 39.14 4.32 -5.76
C TRP A 166 38.29 3.05 -5.76
N ALA A 167 37.05 3.11 -6.24
CA ALA A 167 36.15 1.96 -6.33
C ALA A 167 36.71 0.83 -7.22
N GLN A 168 37.34 1.20 -8.34
CA GLN A 168 38.02 0.25 -9.24
C GLN A 168 39.20 -0.45 -8.56
N ARG A 169 40.03 0.28 -7.81
CA ARG A 169 41.13 -0.32 -7.01
C ARG A 169 40.62 -1.25 -5.93
N GLN A 170 39.43 -0.98 -5.39
CA GLN A 170 38.76 -1.83 -4.42
C GLN A 170 37.95 -2.98 -5.07
N HIS A 171 38.06 -3.19 -6.38
CA HIS A 171 37.39 -4.28 -7.08
C HIS A 171 35.87 -4.36 -6.81
N ILE A 172 35.21 -3.22 -6.64
CA ILE A 172 33.77 -3.16 -6.37
C ILE A 172 33.00 -3.59 -7.62
N ASP A 173 32.22 -4.68 -7.54
CA ASP A 173 31.35 -5.13 -8.62
C ASP A 173 30.23 -4.10 -8.87
N MET A 174 30.14 -3.62 -10.11
CA MET A 174 29.14 -2.63 -10.52
C MET A 174 27.71 -3.10 -10.24
N ARG A 175 27.42 -4.40 -10.32
CA ARG A 175 26.09 -4.95 -10.00
C ARG A 175 25.70 -4.73 -8.54
N LYS A 176 26.66 -4.70 -7.61
CA LYS A 176 26.40 -4.38 -6.20
C LYS A 176 26.03 -2.91 -6.03
N VAL A 177 26.58 -2.02 -6.87
CA VAL A 177 26.23 -0.60 -6.88
C VAL A 177 24.87 -0.37 -7.52
N GLU A 178 24.61 -0.97 -8.69
CA GLU A 178 23.34 -0.86 -9.41
C GLU A 178 22.14 -1.32 -8.58
N ARG A 179 22.31 -2.39 -7.78
CA ARG A 179 21.25 -2.90 -6.88
C ARG A 179 21.18 -2.18 -5.54
N GLY A 180 21.97 -1.13 -5.31
CA GLY A 180 22.00 -0.35 -4.06
C GLY A 180 22.57 -1.08 -2.85
N GLN A 181 23.21 -2.23 -3.05
CA GLN A 181 23.87 -2.96 -1.96
C GLN A 181 25.11 -2.19 -1.49
N ILE A 182 25.87 -1.61 -2.41
CA ILE A 182 26.98 -0.69 -2.11
C ILE A 182 26.60 0.69 -2.64
N THR A 183 26.77 1.74 -1.85
CA THR A 183 26.76 3.12 -2.35
C THR A 183 28.14 3.74 -2.25
N LEU A 184 28.48 4.59 -3.22
CA LEU A 184 29.74 5.33 -3.27
C LEU A 184 29.39 6.80 -3.15
N ASN A 185 29.95 7.48 -2.15
CA ASN A 185 29.54 8.83 -1.79
C ASN A 185 30.74 9.73 -1.49
N HIS A 186 30.56 11.03 -1.72
CA HIS A 186 31.42 12.08 -1.18
C HIS A 186 31.00 12.41 0.25
N ASP A 187 31.95 12.47 1.19
CA ASP A 187 31.62 12.72 2.60
C ASP A 187 30.96 14.10 2.83
N ASN A 188 31.33 15.11 2.04
CA ASN A 188 30.75 16.46 2.11
C ASN A 188 30.72 17.03 3.54
N GLY A 189 31.80 16.88 4.29
CA GLY A 189 31.92 17.40 5.65
C GLY A 189 31.24 16.54 6.72
N ARG A 190 30.70 15.37 6.35
CA ARG A 190 29.99 14.46 7.28
C ARG A 190 30.97 13.85 8.28
N TRP A 191 32.17 13.47 7.85
CA TRP A 191 33.16 12.90 8.76
C TRP A 191 33.64 13.93 9.81
N GLN A 192 33.83 15.20 9.42
CA GLN A 192 34.15 16.26 10.38
C GLN A 192 33.02 16.48 11.41
N ARG A 193 31.76 16.45 10.97
CA ARG A 193 30.58 16.57 11.87
C ARG A 193 30.45 15.42 12.88
N LEU A 194 31.03 14.26 12.56
CA LEU A 194 31.13 13.11 13.46
C LEU A 194 32.34 13.19 14.41
N GLY A 195 33.05 14.34 14.44
CA GLY A 195 34.19 14.59 15.32
C GLY A 195 35.57 14.44 14.67
N GLY A 196 35.66 14.10 13.37
CA GLY A 196 36.93 14.08 12.64
C GLY A 196 37.97 13.09 13.20
N GLY A 197 37.52 11.99 13.80
CA GLY A 197 38.36 10.97 14.42
C GLY A 197 39.14 10.11 13.42
N LYS A 198 39.89 9.13 13.90
CA LYS A 198 40.74 8.27 13.04
C LYS A 198 39.94 7.55 11.95
N LEU A 199 40.56 7.39 10.79
CA LEU A 199 40.04 6.58 9.68
C LEU A 199 40.73 5.20 9.64
N PRO A 200 40.04 4.13 9.21
CA PRO A 200 38.63 4.11 8.80
C PRO A 200 37.66 4.26 9.98
N LEU A 201 36.50 4.90 9.74
CA LEU A 201 35.40 4.97 10.70
C LEU A 201 34.25 4.11 10.17
N LEU A 202 33.84 3.11 10.94
CA LEU A 202 32.73 2.23 10.63
C LEU A 202 31.56 2.54 11.56
N LEU A 203 30.38 2.74 10.97
CA LEU A 203 29.13 2.94 11.66
C LEU A 203 28.12 1.85 11.27
N GLU A 204 27.23 1.51 12.18
CA GLU A 204 26.08 0.65 11.91
C GLU A 204 24.77 1.41 12.12
N GLN A 205 23.81 1.19 11.23
CA GLN A 205 22.48 1.77 11.33
C GLN A 205 21.64 1.05 12.40
N GLN A 206 21.17 1.79 13.38
CA GLN A 206 20.21 1.32 14.40
C GLN A 206 18.99 2.24 14.38
N GLY A 207 17.92 1.79 13.73
CA GLY A 207 16.77 2.64 13.43
C GLY A 207 17.15 3.77 12.46
N GLU A 208 16.91 5.02 12.87
CA GLU A 208 17.29 6.21 12.10
C GLU A 208 18.69 6.76 12.47
N GLN A 209 19.36 6.14 13.45
CA GLN A 209 20.61 6.64 14.01
C GLN A 209 21.81 5.79 13.58
N TRP A 210 22.99 6.39 13.61
CA TRP A 210 24.24 5.77 13.24
C TRP A 210 25.20 5.76 14.43
N TYR A 211 25.73 4.58 14.75
CA TYR A 211 26.62 4.41 15.90
C TYR A 211 27.96 3.84 15.48
N PRO A 212 29.09 4.37 16.01
CA PRO A 212 30.40 3.77 15.77
C PRO A 212 30.47 2.34 16.29
N ILE A 213 31.02 1.45 15.47
CA ILE A 213 31.29 0.07 15.84
C ILE A 213 32.75 -0.29 15.56
N SER A 214 33.27 -1.28 16.29
CA SER A 214 34.57 -1.87 15.97
C SER A 214 34.47 -2.68 14.69
N ALA A 215 35.52 -2.62 13.87
CA ALA A 215 35.63 -3.52 12.73
C ALA A 215 35.61 -4.99 13.23
N PRO A 216 34.85 -5.88 12.58
CA PRO A 216 34.87 -7.30 12.89
C PRO A 216 36.21 -7.95 12.51
#